data_AF-A0A2S3Y371-F1
#
_entry.id   AF-A0A2S3Y371-F1
#
_cell.length_a   1.000
_cell.length_b   1.000
_cell.length_c   1.000
_cell.angle_alpha   90.00
_cell.angle_beta   90.00
_cell.angle_gamma   90.00
#
_symmetry.space_group_name_H-M   'P 1'
#
loop_
_entity.id
_entity.type
_entity.pdbx_description
1 polymer ?
#
loop_
_entity_poly.entity_id
_entity_poly.type
_entity_poly.pdbx_seq_one_letter_code
_entity_poly.pdbx_strand_id
1 'polypeptide(L)'
;MTENHCKKRGRISLNVGDDVGPEYFDDADRIEAVSAGVQLVNALRRFDVDFDDIGVSRVCHTCTVIEDPYLVVLGNLRPAEAVKMAMKIDEYAVEFQRMSEEIKSLSQPKPKEASMGRLER
;
A
#
# COMPACT_ATOMS: atom_id res chain seq x y z
N MET A 1 11.80 -21.57 5.11
CA MET A 1 10.57 -21.34 5.88
C MET A 1 10.75 -20.01 6.58
N THR A 2 10.10 -18.96 6.08
CA THR A 2 10.26 -17.58 6.54
C THR A 2 9.47 -17.38 7.83
N GLU A 3 10.18 -17.08 8.92
CA GLU A 3 9.61 -16.81 10.23
C GLU A 3 8.90 -15.44 10.22
N ASN A 4 7.58 -15.49 10.39
CA ASN A 4 6.74 -14.32 10.60
C ASN A 4 6.98 -13.77 12.03
N HIS A 5 7.90 -12.83 12.19
CA HIS A 5 8.01 -12.04 13.42
C HIS A 5 6.95 -10.94 13.47
N CYS A 6 5.71 -11.35 13.74
CA CYS A 6 4.72 -10.44 14.29
C CYS A 6 5.08 -10.20 15.77
N LYS A 7 5.87 -9.16 16.06
CA LYS A 7 6.18 -8.72 17.42
C LYS A 7 4.86 -8.48 18.16
N LYS A 8 4.54 -9.33 19.13
CA LYS A 8 3.48 -9.10 20.11
C LYS A 8 3.74 -7.74 20.77
N ARG A 9 2.92 -6.73 20.45
CA ARG A 9 2.86 -5.48 21.22
C ARG A 9 2.35 -5.85 22.60
N GLY A 10 3.27 -6.00 23.55
CA GLY A 10 2.95 -6.32 24.94
C GLY A 10 2.10 -5.19 25.52
N ARG A 11 0.87 -5.52 25.91
CA ARG A 11 0.01 -4.60 26.64
C ARG A 11 0.67 -4.40 28.01
N ILE A 12 1.20 -3.21 28.28
CA ILE A 12 1.85 -2.94 29.56
C ILE A 12 0.75 -2.84 30.62
N SER A 13 0.72 -3.78 31.57
CA SER A 13 -0.24 -3.77 32.68
C SER A 13 0.35 -3.00 33.84
N LEU A 14 -0.25 -1.84 34.17
CA LEU A 14 0.11 -1.05 35.34
C LEU A 14 -0.67 -1.50 36.57
N ASN A 15 -0.04 -1.51 37.74
CA ASN A 15 -0.77 -1.58 39.00
C ASN A 15 -1.24 -0.18 39.41
N VAL A 16 -2.27 -0.12 40.25
CA VAL A 16 -2.78 1.15 40.79
C VAL A 16 -1.70 1.76 41.70
N GLY A 17 -1.20 2.94 41.32
CA GLY A 17 -0.21 3.71 42.09
C GLY A 17 1.20 3.71 41.53
N ASP A 18 1.47 2.98 40.45
CA ASP A 18 2.77 3.01 39.77
C ASP A 18 2.93 4.30 38.94
N ASP A 19 4.09 4.94 39.02
CA ASP A 19 4.47 6.04 38.14
C ASP A 19 4.73 5.52 36.71
N VAL A 20 4.26 6.27 35.71
CA VAL A 20 4.44 5.91 34.29
C VAL A 20 5.64 6.62 33.67
N GLY A 21 6.49 5.85 32.98
CA GLY A 21 7.61 6.37 32.21
C GLY A 21 7.23 6.84 30.79
N PRO A 22 8.12 7.56 30.09
CA PRO A 22 7.89 8.02 28.71
C PRO A 22 7.51 6.90 27.72
N GLU A 23 7.92 5.67 27.97
CA GLU A 23 7.58 4.47 27.19
C GLU A 23 6.08 4.13 27.17
N TYR A 24 5.27 4.73 28.05
CA TYR A 24 3.81 4.61 28.02
C TYR A 24 3.15 5.49 26.96
N PHE A 25 3.88 6.46 26.39
CA PHE A 25 3.38 7.34 25.35
C PHE A 25 3.80 6.80 23.98
N ASP A 26 2.81 6.49 23.13
CA ASP A 26 3.00 6.15 21.71
C ASP A 26 2.24 7.15 20.85
N ASP A 27 2.78 7.48 19.68
CA ASP A 27 2.12 8.31 18.68
C ASP A 27 1.49 7.42 17.61
N ALA A 28 0.48 6.67 18.05
CA ALA A 28 -0.22 5.69 17.21
C ALA A 28 -0.83 6.34 15.97
N ASP A 29 -1.35 7.57 16.11
CA ASP A 29 -1.96 8.34 15.02
C ASP A 29 -0.93 8.68 13.94
N ARG A 30 0.28 9.10 14.34
CA ARG A 30 1.38 9.32 13.39
C ARG A 30 1.78 8.03 12.69
N ILE A 31 1.84 6.92 13.41
CA ILE A 31 2.17 5.60 12.83
C ILE A 31 1.12 5.19 11.78
N GLU A 32 -0.15 5.41 12.07
CA GLU A 32 -1.25 5.13 11.14
C GLU A 32 -1.15 6.01 9.88
N ALA A 33 -0.94 7.31 10.04
CA ALA A 33 -0.78 8.23 8.91
C ALA A 33 0.42 7.87 8.02
N VAL A 34 1.55 7.47 8.63
CA VAL A 34 2.72 6.99 7.89
C VAL A 34 2.40 5.70 7.13
N SER A 35 1.72 4.74 7.75
CA SER A 35 1.30 3.49 7.11
C SER A 35 0.40 3.76 5.89
N ALA A 36 -0.56 4.67 6.02
CA ALA A 36 -1.44 5.08 4.93
C ALA A 36 -0.66 5.73 3.77
N GLY A 37 0.29 6.60 4.08
CA GLY A 37 1.17 7.22 3.08
C GLY A 37 2.02 6.19 2.34
N VAL A 38 2.63 5.24 3.06
CA VAL A 38 3.43 4.14 2.48
C VAL A 38 2.58 3.28 1.53
N GLN A 39 1.34 2.96 1.91
CA GLN A 39 0.44 2.20 1.05
C GLN A 39 0.16 2.93 -0.26
N LEU A 40 -0.16 4.23 -0.20
CA LEU A 40 -0.43 5.03 -1.39
C LEU A 40 0.79 5.12 -2.32
N VAL A 41 1.96 5.36 -1.76
CA VAL A 41 3.20 5.47 -2.53
C VAL A 41 3.54 4.15 -3.21
N ASN A 42 3.42 3.03 -2.50
CA ASN A 42 3.64 1.70 -3.09
C ASN A 42 2.66 1.37 -4.22
N ALA A 43 1.40 1.81 -4.10
CA ALA A 43 0.42 1.65 -5.17
C ALA A 43 0.82 2.46 -6.41
N LEU A 44 1.25 3.72 -6.22
CA LEU A 44 1.69 4.60 -7.31
C LEU A 44 2.96 4.09 -8.01
N ARG A 45 3.91 3.53 -7.26
CA ARG A 45 5.15 2.93 -7.81
C ARG A 45 4.90 1.80 -8.81
N ARG A 46 3.74 1.12 -8.75
CA ARG A 46 3.36 0.09 -9.74
C ARG A 46 3.18 0.66 -11.14
N PHE A 47 2.99 1.97 -11.24
CA PHE A 47 2.83 2.72 -12.47
C PHE A 47 4.06 3.58 -12.80
N ASP A 48 5.22 3.26 -12.20
CA ASP A 48 6.48 4.00 -12.39
C ASP A 48 6.41 5.47 -11.92
N VAL A 49 5.54 5.74 -10.94
CA VAL A 49 5.41 7.05 -10.29
C VAL A 49 6.20 7.03 -8.98
N ASP A 50 7.31 7.78 -8.97
CA ASP A 50 8.21 7.93 -7.83
C ASP A 50 8.12 9.33 -7.21
N PHE A 51 8.33 9.38 -5.89
CA PHE A 51 8.36 10.61 -5.11
C PHE A 51 9.63 10.63 -4.25
N ASP A 52 10.35 11.75 -4.28
CA ASP A 52 11.63 11.88 -3.58
C ASP A 52 11.46 12.11 -2.06
N ASP A 53 10.37 12.74 -1.65
CA ASP A 53 10.08 13.01 -0.23
C ASP A 53 8.57 12.93 0.04
N ILE A 54 8.19 12.11 1.02
CA ILE A 54 6.80 11.96 1.50
C ILE A 54 6.84 12.03 3.02
N GLY A 55 6.05 12.95 3.57
CA GLY A 55 5.95 13.16 5.01
C GLY A 55 4.55 12.97 5.56
N VAL A 56 4.45 13.08 6.87
CA VAL A 56 3.19 13.33 7.58
C VAL A 56 3.32 14.63 8.37
N SER A 57 2.26 15.44 8.35
CA SER A 57 2.21 16.72 9.06
C SER A 57 1.13 16.67 10.13
N ARG A 58 1.47 17.10 11.35
CA ARG A 58 0.50 17.27 12.43
C ARG A 58 -0.48 18.40 12.10
N VAL A 59 -1.75 18.19 12.37
CA VAL A 59 -2.81 19.18 12.14
C VAL A 59 -2.93 20.15 13.31
N CYS A 60 -3.09 21.44 13.01
CA CYS A 60 -3.50 22.44 13.98
C CYS A 60 -5.04 22.47 14.05
N HIS A 61 -5.64 21.83 15.06
CA HIS A 61 -7.09 21.84 15.26
C HIS A 61 -7.66 23.20 15.70
N THR A 62 -6.79 24.15 16.11
CA THR A 62 -7.21 25.55 16.33
C THR A 62 -7.33 26.32 15.02
N CYS A 63 -6.54 25.94 14.01
CA CYS A 63 -6.40 26.65 12.75
C CYS A 63 -7.31 26.07 11.65
N THR A 64 -7.77 24.83 11.83
CA THR A 64 -8.48 24.05 10.80
C THR A 64 -9.64 23.27 11.43
N VAL A 65 -10.64 22.94 10.60
CA VAL A 65 -11.78 22.06 10.97
C VAL A 65 -11.49 20.58 10.72
N ILE A 66 -10.24 20.23 10.41
CA ILE A 66 -9.83 18.86 10.12
C ILE A 66 -9.72 18.10 11.45
N GLU A 67 -10.45 16.98 11.54
CA GLU A 67 -10.50 16.15 12.75
C GLU A 67 -9.28 15.24 12.88
N ASP A 68 -8.73 14.77 11.76
CA ASP A 68 -7.56 13.90 11.77
C ASP A 68 -6.33 14.61 12.37
N PRO A 69 -5.60 13.97 13.30
CA PRO A 69 -4.43 14.56 13.97
C PRO A 69 -3.22 14.72 13.04
N TYR A 70 -3.18 13.94 11.96
CA TYR A 70 -2.10 13.93 10.97
C TYR A 70 -2.66 13.87 9.55
N LEU A 71 -1.95 14.52 8.62
CA LEU A 71 -2.19 14.44 7.18
C LEU A 71 -0.96 13.88 6.49
N VAL A 72 -1.18 13.16 5.39
CA VAL A 72 -0.12 12.74 4.47
C VAL A 72 0.23 13.92 3.57
N VAL A 73 1.51 14.31 3.54
CA VAL A 73 2.05 15.42 2.74
C VAL A 73 2.26 14.96 1.29
N LEU A 74 1.17 14.49 0.69
CA LEU A 74 1.05 14.12 -0.72
C LEU A 74 -0.27 14.70 -1.23
N GLY A 75 -0.39 16.03 -1.18
CA GLY A 75 -1.65 16.75 -1.41
C GLY A 75 -2.52 16.96 -0.16
N ASN A 76 -1.96 16.84 1.05
CA ASN A 76 -2.66 17.00 2.33
C ASN A 76 -3.86 16.06 2.48
N LEU A 77 -3.61 14.77 2.32
CA LEU A 77 -4.63 13.73 2.39
C LEU A 77 -4.85 13.29 3.83
N ARG A 78 -6.11 13.03 4.20
CA ARG A 78 -6.41 12.28 5.42
C ARG A 78 -5.90 10.84 5.28
N PRO A 79 -5.46 10.18 6.37
CA PRO A 79 -4.99 8.79 6.30
C PRO A 79 -5.98 7.85 5.60
N ALA A 80 -7.28 7.96 5.93
CA ALA A 80 -8.33 7.18 5.30
C ALA A 80 -8.47 7.43 3.78
N GLU A 81 -8.24 8.67 3.33
CA GLU A 81 -8.25 9.02 1.91
C GLU A 81 -7.07 8.42 1.17
N ALA A 82 -5.87 8.48 1.77
CA ALA A 82 -4.67 7.89 1.21
C ALA A 82 -4.83 6.37 1.04
N VAL A 83 -5.38 5.67 2.04
CA VAL A 83 -5.72 4.24 1.94
C VAL A 83 -6.72 3.99 0.82
N LYS A 84 -7.80 4.76 0.75
CA LYS A 84 -8.83 4.61 -0.30
C LYS A 84 -8.25 4.81 -1.70
N MET A 85 -7.37 5.78 -1.88
CA MET A 85 -6.68 6.00 -3.16
C MET A 85 -5.75 4.84 -3.49
N ALA A 86 -4.97 4.36 -2.53
CA ALA A 86 -4.08 3.20 -2.71
C ALA A 86 -4.86 1.98 -3.20
N MET A 87 -5.98 1.66 -2.56
CA MET A 87 -6.85 0.54 -2.95
C MET A 87 -7.35 0.67 -4.39
N LYS A 88 -7.79 1.87 -4.78
CA LYS A 88 -8.30 2.11 -6.13
C LYS A 88 -7.21 1.99 -7.20
N ILE A 89 -6.01 2.48 -6.90
CA ILE A 89 -4.85 2.34 -7.79
C ILE A 89 -4.46 0.87 -7.95
N ASP A 90 -4.52 0.11 -6.87
CA ASP A 90 -4.26 -1.33 -6.86
C ASP A 90 -5.28 -2.11 -7.68
N GLU A 91 -6.57 -1.78 -7.58
CA GLU A 91 -7.62 -2.34 -8.44
C GLU A 91 -7.31 -2.12 -9.93
N TYR A 92 -6.90 -0.90 -10.30
CA TYR A 92 -6.49 -0.63 -11.68
C TYR A 92 -5.26 -1.44 -12.09
N ALA A 93 -4.26 -1.57 -11.21
CA ALA A 93 -3.05 -2.33 -11.50
C ALA A 93 -3.37 -3.80 -11.81
N VAL A 94 -4.30 -4.40 -11.05
CA VAL A 94 -4.78 -5.77 -11.29
C VAL A 94 -5.46 -5.89 -12.66
N GLU A 95 -6.35 -4.96 -13.01
CA GLU A 95 -7.03 -4.98 -14.31
C GLU A 95 -6.05 -4.77 -15.48
N PHE A 96 -5.07 -3.88 -15.36
CA PHE A 96 -4.03 -3.69 -16.37
C PHE A 96 -3.21 -4.96 -16.59
N GLN A 97 -2.83 -5.64 -15.50
CA GLN A 97 -2.11 -6.91 -15.59
C GLN A 97 -2.96 -7.97 -16.31
N ARG A 98 -4.25 -8.10 -15.94
CA ARG A 98 -5.18 -9.03 -16.58
C ARG A 98 -5.29 -8.79 -18.09
N MET A 99 -5.47 -7.53 -18.52
CA MET A 99 -5.54 -7.18 -19.94
C MET A 99 -4.22 -7.48 -20.67
N SER A 100 -3.07 -7.19 -20.05
CA SER A 100 -1.76 -7.49 -20.61
C SER A 100 -1.56 -8.99 -20.83
N GLU A 101 -1.99 -9.83 -19.89
CA GLU A 101 -1.93 -11.30 -20.00
C GLU A 101 -2.86 -11.82 -21.11
N GLU A 102 -4.07 -11.28 -21.22
CA GLU A 102 -5.02 -11.61 -22.29
C GLU A 102 -4.43 -11.31 -23.67
N ILE A 103 -3.89 -10.09 -23.87
CA ILE A 103 -3.24 -9.70 -25.13
C ILE A 103 -2.06 -10.61 -25.46
N LYS A 104 -1.22 -10.94 -24.47
CA LYS A 104 -0.10 -11.87 -24.66
C LYS A 104 -0.59 -13.24 -25.14
N SER A 105 -1.64 -13.79 -24.53
CA SER A 105 -2.19 -15.09 -24.93
C SER A 105 -2.76 -15.09 -26.35
N LEU A 106 -3.40 -14.01 -26.78
CA LEU A 106 -3.94 -13.85 -28.14
C LEU A 106 -2.85 -13.64 -29.20
N SER A 107 -1.70 -13.08 -28.80
CA SER A 107 -0.59 -12.78 -29.71
C SER A 107 0.37 -13.96 -29.96
N GLN A 108 0.23 -15.08 -29.23
CA GLN A 108 1.06 -16.26 -29.47
C GLN A 108 0.62 -16.97 -30.76
N PRO A 109 1.54 -17.21 -31.72
CA PRO A 109 1.20 -17.90 -32.96
C PRO A 109 0.76 -19.33 -32.64
N LYS A 110 -0.35 -19.78 -33.24
CA LYS A 110 -0.77 -21.20 -33.22
C LYS A 110 0.45 -22.06 -33.61
N PRO A 111 0.72 -23.18 -32.90
CA PRO A 111 1.74 -24.11 -33.33
C PRO A 111 1.42 -24.52 -34.76
N LYS A 112 2.39 -24.43 -35.68
CA LYS A 112 2.24 -24.99 -37.02
C LYS A 112 1.92 -26.47 -36.85
N GLU A 113 0.66 -26.85 -37.08
CA GLU A 113 0.28 -28.24 -37.29
C GLU A 113 1.28 -28.80 -38.31
N ALA A 114 2.01 -29.83 -37.89
CA ALA A 114 2.93 -30.52 -38.75
C ALA A 114 2.12 -31.09 -39.93
N SER A 115 2.14 -30.38 -41.05
CA SER A 115 1.77 -30.92 -42.34
C SER A 115 2.84 -31.93 -42.74
N MET A 116 2.80 -33.11 -42.10
CA MET A 116 3.48 -34.29 -42.60
C MET A 116 2.74 -34.69 -43.86
N GLY A 117 3.26 -34.20 -44.99
CA GLY A 117 2.87 -34.63 -46.31
C GLY A 117 2.96 -36.15 -46.39
N ARG A 118 1.80 -36.78 -46.61
CA ARG A 118 1.71 -38.10 -47.21
C ARG A 118 2.38 -38.02 -48.58
N LEU A 119 3.63 -38.49 -48.67
CA LEU A 119 4.24 -38.79 -49.96
C LEU A 119 3.97 -40.27 -50.25
N GLU A 120 2.93 -40.51 -51.04
CA GLU A 120 2.75 -41.75 -51.78
C GLU A 120 3.72 -41.73 -52.98
N ARG A 121 4.69 -42.65 -53.00
CA ARG A 121 5.05 -43.57 -54.09
C ARG A 121 6.44 -44.16 -53.89
#